data_AF-A0A2G2R148-F1
#
_entry.id   AF-A0A2G2R148-F1
#
_cell.length_a   1.000
_cell.length_b   1.000
_cell.length_c   1.000
_cell.angle_alpha   90.00
_cell.angle_beta   90.00
_cell.angle_gamma   90.00
#
_symmetry.space_group_name_H-M   'P 1'
#
loop_
_entity.id
_entity.type
_entity.pdbx_description
1 polymer ?
#
loop_
_entity_poly.entity_id
_entity_poly.type
_entity_poly.pdbx_seq_one_letter_code
_entity_poly.pdbx_strand_id
1 'polypeptide(L)'
;MEYSPVRRIFSWVSWLLLVPILAAAVTFALNNKHFLELNLWPFGLTIELPLYLAFFGAMIFGVVLGSIVTWLGQGRVRSNLRVQAYDGEVARRELRTEREKFEALEQELKTLRVSATTVSQPASAPTTDLAVVTKTASETTPKPAQQTLSPQKQAG
;
A
#
# COMPACT_ATOMS: atom_id res chain seq x y z
N MET A 1 18.85 7.29 18.90
CA MET A 1 17.59 6.71 19.39
C MET A 1 16.62 7.84 19.58
N GLU A 2 15.96 8.22 18.49
CA GLU A 2 15.01 9.33 18.48
C GLU A 2 13.67 8.79 18.98
N TYR A 3 13.37 9.07 20.25
CA TYR A 3 12.03 8.83 20.79
C TYR A 3 11.10 9.87 20.17
N SER A 4 10.43 9.50 19.10
CA SER A 4 9.52 10.39 18.39
C SER A 4 8.38 10.83 19.34
N PRO A 5 8.13 12.15 19.50
CA PRO A 5 7.18 12.70 20.48
C PRO A 5 5.72 12.36 20.18
N VAL A 6 5.45 11.76 19.03
CA VAL A 6 4.11 11.36 18.55
C VAL A 6 3.35 10.45 19.51
N ARG A 7 4.03 9.60 20.30
CA ARG A 7 3.32 8.78 21.32
C ARG A 7 2.64 9.62 22.39
N ARG A 8 3.20 10.78 22.78
CA ARG A 8 2.60 11.62 23.81
C ARG A 8 1.39 12.37 23.29
N ILE A 9 1.46 12.89 22.06
CA ILE A 9 0.36 13.62 21.42
C ILE A 9 -0.85 12.70 21.22
N PHE A 10 -0.63 11.47 20.77
CA PHE A 10 -1.72 10.50 20.59
C PHE A 10 -2.41 10.17 21.93
N SER A 11 -1.63 10.08 23.02
CA SER A 11 -2.20 9.89 24.37
C SER A 11 -3.01 11.10 24.83
N TRP A 12 -2.62 12.33 24.50
CA TRP A 12 -3.31 13.54 24.94
C TRP A 12 -4.67 13.69 24.25
N VAL A 13 -4.77 13.36 22.96
CA VAL A 13 -6.04 13.35 22.23
C VAL A 13 -6.99 12.29 22.79
N SER A 14 -6.47 11.09 23.07
CA SER A 14 -7.27 10.03 23.72
C SER A 14 -7.76 10.45 25.10
N TRP A 15 -6.91 11.09 25.90
CA TRP A 15 -7.28 11.58 27.23
C TRP A 15 -8.30 12.73 27.17
N LEU A 16 -8.18 13.61 26.17
CA LEU A 16 -9.12 14.70 25.92
C LEU A 16 -10.51 14.20 25.52
N LEU A 17 -10.61 13.03 24.90
CA LEU A 17 -11.90 12.38 24.62
C LEU A 17 -12.41 11.60 25.85
N LEU A 18 -11.53 10.88 26.54
CA LEU A 18 -11.90 10.00 27.65
C LEU A 18 -12.41 10.78 28.88
N VAL A 19 -11.72 11.87 29.24
CA VAL A 19 -12.04 12.67 30.43
C VAL A 19 -13.46 13.27 30.39
N PRO A 20 -13.89 13.98 29.34
CA PRO A 20 -15.24 14.56 29.30
C PRO A 20 -16.33 13.49 29.24
N ILE A 21 -16.09 12.37 28.54
CA ILE A 21 -17.03 11.24 28.51
C ILE A 21 -17.21 10.68 29.93
N LEU A 22 -16.10 10.49 30.66
CA LEU A 22 -16.14 9.97 32.02
C LEU A 22 -16.83 10.97 32.98
N ALA A 23 -16.52 12.26 32.88
CA ALA A 23 -17.13 13.32 33.68
C ALA A 23 -18.64 13.43 33.44
N ALA A 24 -19.08 13.39 32.18
CA ALA A 24 -20.49 13.39 31.82
C ALA A 24 -21.20 12.16 32.38
N ALA A 25 -20.58 10.99 32.28
CA ALA A 25 -21.15 9.75 32.76
C ALA A 25 -21.26 9.71 34.30
N VAL A 26 -20.26 10.24 35.03
CA VAL A 26 -20.32 10.39 36.50
C VAL A 26 -21.42 11.39 36.89
N THR A 27 -21.50 12.53 36.22
CA THR A 27 -22.54 13.55 36.49
C THR A 27 -23.94 13.00 36.24
N PHE A 28 -24.10 12.29 35.14
CA PHE A 28 -25.33 11.58 34.80
C PHE A 28 -25.71 10.56 35.89
N ALA A 29 -24.73 9.81 36.41
CA ALA A 29 -24.94 8.83 37.48
C ALA A 29 -25.35 9.43 38.83
N LEU A 30 -24.73 10.56 39.19
CA LEU A 30 -25.05 11.24 40.43
C LEU A 30 -26.46 11.84 40.42
N ASN A 31 -26.89 12.34 39.25
CA ASN A 31 -28.20 12.95 39.09
C ASN A 31 -29.31 11.90 38.88
N ASN A 32 -29.05 10.86 38.07
CA ASN A 32 -30.02 9.84 37.70
C ASN A 32 -29.80 8.54 38.49
N LYS A 33 -30.14 8.57 39.79
CA LYS A 33 -30.18 7.38 40.67
C LYS A 33 -31.51 6.62 40.60
N HIS A 34 -32.31 6.85 39.57
CA HIS A 34 -33.57 6.15 39.38
C HIS A 34 -33.32 4.68 39.06
N PHE A 35 -34.07 3.81 39.71
CA PHE A 35 -34.13 2.39 39.40
C PHE A 35 -34.85 2.21 38.07
N LEU A 36 -34.22 1.45 37.16
CA LEU A 36 -34.77 1.08 35.87
C LEU A 36 -34.96 -0.44 35.87
N GLU A 37 -36.18 -0.87 35.57
CA GLU A 37 -36.48 -2.27 35.30
C GLU A 37 -35.96 -2.64 33.91
N LEU A 38 -34.92 -3.49 33.87
CA LEU A 38 -34.34 -3.97 32.62
C LEU A 38 -34.79 -5.40 32.36
N ASN A 39 -35.63 -5.54 31.33
CA ASN A 39 -36.00 -6.83 30.78
C ASN A 39 -34.98 -7.23 29.68
N LEU A 40 -34.09 -8.16 30.01
CA LEU A 40 -33.11 -8.71 29.07
C LEU A 40 -33.74 -9.82 28.23
N TRP A 41 -34.49 -9.41 27.21
CA TRP A 41 -34.95 -10.26 26.11
C TRP A 41 -33.74 -10.54 25.19
N PRO A 42 -33.05 -11.70 25.27
CA PRO A 42 -33.49 -13.07 24.99
C PRO A 42 -33.16 -14.08 26.12
N PHE A 43 -32.76 -13.56 27.29
CA PHE A 43 -32.37 -14.36 28.46
C PHE A 43 -33.52 -14.56 29.45
N GLY A 44 -34.66 -13.88 29.26
CA GLY A 44 -35.83 -13.99 30.14
C GLY A 44 -35.58 -13.45 31.55
N LEU A 45 -34.59 -12.57 31.72
CA LEU A 45 -34.20 -11.99 33.00
C LEU A 45 -34.77 -10.58 33.15
N THR A 46 -35.45 -10.33 34.25
CA THR A 46 -35.83 -8.98 34.68
C THR A 46 -34.97 -8.60 35.86
N ILE A 47 -34.18 -7.54 35.70
CA ILE A 47 -33.28 -7.06 36.75
C ILE A 47 -33.56 -5.58 36.96
N GLU A 48 -33.80 -5.19 38.20
CA GLU A 48 -33.96 -3.79 38.58
C GLU A 48 -32.59 -3.24 38.98
N LEU A 49 -32.03 -2.36 38.15
CA LEU A 49 -30.74 -1.72 38.42
C LEU A 49 -30.86 -0.21 38.28
N PRO A 50 -30.05 0.57 39.02
CA PRO A 50 -29.94 1.99 38.75
C PRO A 50 -29.51 2.25 37.30
N LEU A 51 -30.14 3.24 36.65
CA LEU A 51 -29.94 3.54 35.23
C LEU A 51 -28.47 3.81 34.86
N TYR A 52 -27.72 4.42 35.78
CA TYR A 52 -26.29 4.64 35.57
C TYR A 52 -25.49 3.34 35.43
N LEU A 53 -25.84 2.31 36.21
CA LEU A 53 -25.14 1.03 36.22
C LEU A 53 -25.33 0.31 34.89
N ALA A 54 -26.54 0.36 34.34
CA ALA A 54 -26.85 -0.19 33.04
C ALA A 54 -26.10 0.53 31.90
N PHE A 55 -26.09 1.86 31.91
CA PHE A 55 -25.41 2.67 30.90
C PHE A 55 -23.89 2.41 30.89
N PHE A 56 -23.24 2.48 32.05
CA PHE A 56 -21.82 2.18 32.17
C PHE A 56 -21.51 0.72 31.83
N GLY A 57 -22.35 -0.22 32.27
CA GLY A 57 -22.21 -1.63 31.94
C GLY A 57 -22.22 -1.88 30.44
N ALA A 58 -23.17 -1.29 29.72
CA ALA A 58 -23.25 -1.39 28.25
C ALA A 58 -22.03 -0.75 27.57
N MET A 59 -21.56 0.41 28.03
CA MET A 59 -20.38 1.07 27.48
C MET A 59 -19.11 0.23 27.68
N ILE A 60 -18.87 -0.26 28.90
CA ILE A 60 -17.72 -1.12 29.21
C ILE A 60 -17.80 -2.39 28.36
N PHE A 61 -18.97 -3.03 28.30
CA PHE A 61 -19.18 -4.22 27.49
C PHE A 61 -18.86 -4.00 26.01
N GLY A 62 -19.33 -2.88 25.44
CA GLY A 62 -19.01 -2.48 24.07
C GLY A 62 -17.52 -2.27 23.83
N VAL A 63 -16.81 -1.60 24.76
CA VAL A 63 -15.36 -1.39 24.68
C VAL A 63 -14.60 -2.71 24.77
N VAL A 64 -15.00 -3.61 25.67
CA VAL A 64 -14.37 -4.92 25.83
C VAL A 64 -14.57 -5.77 24.57
N LEU A 65 -15.80 -5.86 24.05
CA LEU A 65 -16.08 -6.56 22.80
C LEU A 65 -15.29 -5.96 21.63
N GLY A 66 -15.30 -4.63 21.49
CA GLY A 66 -14.55 -3.93 20.46
C GLY A 66 -13.05 -4.21 20.57
N SER A 67 -12.50 -4.20 21.78
CA SER A 67 -11.09 -4.49 22.05
C SER A 67 -10.72 -5.92 21.69
N ILE A 68 -11.57 -6.89 22.03
CA ILE A 68 -11.40 -8.30 21.66
C ILE A 68 -11.40 -8.46 20.14
N VAL A 69 -12.36 -7.85 19.44
CA VAL A 69 -12.42 -7.87 17.97
C VAL A 69 -11.16 -7.25 17.36
N THR A 70 -10.69 -6.11 17.88
CA THR A 70 -9.43 -5.50 17.45
C THR A 70 -8.25 -6.43 17.69
N TRP A 71 -8.15 -7.09 18.85
CA TRP A 71 -7.08 -8.04 19.16
C TRP A 71 -7.08 -9.25 18.22
N LEU A 72 -8.26 -9.80 17.92
CA LEU A 72 -8.42 -10.89 16.97
C LEU A 72 -8.00 -10.48 15.55
N GLY A 73 -8.32 -9.24 15.14
CA GLY A 73 -7.85 -8.67 13.88
C GLY A 73 -6.33 -8.47 13.85
N GLN A 74 -5.75 -8.02 14.96
CA GLN A 74 -4.32 -7.71 15.07
C GLN A 74 -3.44 -8.97 15.10
N GLY A 75 -3.95 -10.10 15.60
CA GLY A 75 -3.25 -11.39 15.57
C GLY A 75 -2.95 -11.89 14.15
N ARG A 76 -3.85 -11.64 13.19
CA ARG A 76 -3.71 -12.08 11.79
C ARG A 76 -2.63 -11.29 11.04
N VAL A 77 -2.48 -10.00 11.36
CA VAL A 77 -1.43 -9.10 10.81
C VAL A 77 -0.03 -9.61 11.15
N ARG A 78 0.15 -10.25 12.31
CA ARG A 78 1.46 -10.79 12.73
C ARG A 78 1.95 -11.97 11.87
N SER A 79 1.04 -12.72 11.25
CA SER A 79 1.40 -13.78 10.29
C SER A 79 1.74 -13.22 8.89
N ASN A 80 0.99 -12.20 8.46
CA ASN A 80 1.17 -11.58 7.15
C ASN A 80 2.51 -10.84 7.03
N LEU A 81 3.03 -10.29 8.13
CA LEU A 81 4.35 -9.64 8.15
C LEU A 81 5.50 -10.59 7.80
N ARG A 82 5.40 -11.88 8.18
CA ARG A 82 6.42 -12.88 7.85
C ARG A 82 6.33 -13.34 6.40
N VAL A 83 5.12 -13.53 5.89
CA VAL A 83 4.89 -13.94 4.50
C VAL A 83 5.29 -12.82 3.54
N GLN A 84 4.91 -11.58 3.83
CA GLN A 84 5.30 -10.42 3.02
C GLN A 84 6.81 -10.15 3.03
N ALA A 85 7.50 -10.45 4.14
CA ALA A 85 8.96 -10.36 4.18
C ALA A 85 9.62 -11.41 3.28
N TYR A 86 9.10 -12.65 3.27
CA TYR A 86 9.61 -13.73 2.41
C TYR A 86 9.35 -13.44 0.92
N ASP A 87 8.13 -13.03 0.56
CA ASP A 87 7.78 -12.70 -0.82
C ASP A 87 8.64 -11.51 -1.35
N GLY A 88 8.94 -10.55 -0.48
CA GLY A 88 9.84 -9.44 -0.80
C GLY A 88 11.28 -9.86 -1.04
N GLU A 89 11.78 -10.88 -0.34
CA GLU A 89 13.11 -11.44 -0.59
C GLU A 89 13.18 -12.26 -1.88
N VAL A 90 12.13 -13.05 -2.17
CA VAL A 90 12.03 -13.84 -3.41
C VAL A 90 12.00 -12.94 -4.64
N ALA A 91 11.14 -11.91 -4.64
CA ALA A 91 11.07 -10.95 -5.74
C ALA A 91 12.41 -10.22 -5.98
N ARG A 92 13.18 -9.94 -4.91
CA ARG A 92 14.51 -9.34 -5.03
C ARG A 92 15.55 -10.28 -5.63
N ARG A 93 15.43 -11.59 -5.41
CA ARG A 93 16.33 -12.60 -5.99
C ARG A 93 16.09 -12.75 -7.49
N GLU A 94 14.83 -12.79 -7.91
CA GLU A 94 14.46 -12.88 -9.33
C GLU A 94 15.03 -11.69 -10.13
N LEU A 95 14.88 -10.47 -9.60
CA LEU A 95 15.44 -9.26 -10.21
C LEU A 95 16.98 -9.29 -10.31
N ARG A 96 17.67 -9.90 -9.33
CA ARG A 96 19.14 -10.07 -9.40
C ARG A 96 19.54 -11.03 -10.51
N THR A 97 18.88 -12.19 -10.57
CA THR A 97 19.18 -13.20 -11.58
C THR A 97 18.89 -12.72 -12.99
N GLU A 98 17.82 -11.94 -13.20
CA GLU A 98 17.56 -11.30 -14.50
C GLU A 98 18.62 -10.27 -14.89
N ARG A 99 19.08 -9.43 -13.95
CA ARG A 99 20.18 -8.48 -14.21
C ARG A 99 21.48 -9.18 -14.57
N GLU A 100 21.85 -10.23 -13.83
CA GLU A 100 23.06 -11.01 -14.09
C GLU A 100 23.02 -11.65 -15.49
N LYS A 101 21.86 -12.16 -15.92
CA LYS A 101 21.67 -12.71 -17.28
C LYS A 101 21.79 -11.62 -18.36
N PHE A 102 21.19 -10.45 -18.12
CA PHE A 102 21.27 -9.34 -19.07
C PHE A 102 22.70 -8.83 -19.24
N GLU A 103 23.43 -8.71 -18.13
CA GLU A 103 24.85 -8.32 -18.13
C GLU A 103 25.73 -9.36 -18.83
N ALA A 104 25.46 -10.66 -18.68
CA ALA A 104 26.17 -11.72 -19.38
C ALA A 104 25.94 -11.68 -20.90
N LEU A 105 24.68 -11.47 -21.33
CA LEU A 105 24.32 -11.30 -22.75
C LEU A 105 25.00 -10.07 -23.37
N GLU A 106 25.04 -8.94 -22.65
CA GLU A 106 25.74 -7.73 -23.12
C GLU A 106 27.25 -7.97 -23.29
N GLN A 107 27.86 -8.75 -22.40
CA GLN A 107 29.28 -9.10 -22.50
C GLN A 107 29.55 -9.98 -23.71
N GLU A 108 28.71 -10.99 -23.98
CA GLU A 108 28.83 -11.83 -25.18
C GLU A 108 28.70 -11.00 -26.46
N LEU A 109 27.75 -10.07 -26.53
CA LEU A 109 27.64 -9.17 -27.68
C LEU A 109 28.87 -8.27 -27.82
N LYS A 110 29.45 -7.81 -26.71
CA LYS A 110 30.66 -6.96 -26.72
C LYS A 110 31.88 -7.74 -27.19
N THR A 111 32.07 -8.98 -26.74
CA THR A 111 33.19 -9.83 -27.16
C THR A 111 33.05 -10.21 -28.64
N LEU A 112 31.85 -10.62 -29.08
CA LEU A 112 31.56 -10.91 -30.49
C LEU A 112 31.77 -9.69 -31.39
N ARG A 113 31.37 -8.49 -30.93
CA ARG A 113 31.59 -7.24 -31.67
C ARG A 113 33.06 -6.86 -31.75
N VAL A 114 33.81 -7.00 -30.66
CA VAL A 114 35.27 -6.75 -30.65
C VAL A 114 35.98 -7.69 -31.61
N SER A 115 35.62 -8.98 -31.62
CA SER A 115 36.14 -9.95 -32.58
C SER A 115 35.77 -9.64 -34.04
N ALA A 116 34.54 -9.19 -34.30
CA ALA A 116 34.10 -8.77 -35.64
C ALA A 116 34.82 -7.51 -36.14
N THR A 117 35.14 -6.58 -35.24
CA THR A 117 35.94 -5.36 -35.56
C THR A 117 37.41 -5.69 -35.83
N THR A 118 37.99 -6.75 -35.23
CA THR A 118 39.38 -7.17 -35.51
C THR A 118 39.54 -7.96 -36.82
N VAL A 119 38.49 -8.63 -37.32
CA VAL A 119 38.55 -9.42 -38.58
C VAL A 119 38.19 -8.60 -39.82
N SER A 120 37.54 -7.44 -39.67
CA SER A 120 37.21 -6.56 -40.80
C SER A 120 38.22 -5.40 -40.92
N GLN A 121 39.43 -5.71 -41.38
CA GLN A 121 40.34 -4.71 -41.95
C GLN A 121 40.04 -4.55 -43.45
N PRO A 122 39.71 -3.35 -43.96
CA PRO A 122 39.81 -3.03 -45.37
C PRO A 122 41.04 -2.14 -45.61
N ALA A 123 42.06 -2.70 -46.25
CA ALA A 123 43.10 -1.96 -46.99
C ALA A 123 43.19 -2.69 -48.35
N SER A 124 43.02 -2.11 -49.55
CA SER A 124 43.33 -0.77 -50.07
C SER A 124 42.54 -0.50 -51.37
N ALA A 125 42.41 0.78 -51.75
CA ALA A 125 41.59 1.38 -52.83
C ALA A 125 42.00 1.04 -54.31
N PRO A 126 41.27 1.52 -55.35
CA PRO A 126 41.58 2.85 -55.91
C PRO A 126 40.39 3.70 -56.43
N THR A 127 40.73 4.97 -56.65
CA THR A 127 40.01 6.17 -57.12
C THR A 127 39.42 6.10 -58.55
N THR A 128 38.49 7.04 -58.83
CA THR A 128 37.91 7.53 -60.13
C THR A 128 36.46 7.04 -60.30
N ASP A 129 35.40 7.85 -60.47
CA ASP A 129 35.25 9.15 -61.11
C ASP A 129 33.97 9.89 -60.64
N LEU A 130 33.95 11.18 -60.96
CA LEU A 130 32.93 12.22 -60.89
C LEU A 130 31.43 11.82 -61.03
N ALA A 131 30.59 12.47 -60.20
CA ALA A 131 29.35 13.22 -60.54
C ALA A 131 28.49 13.33 -59.26
N VAL A 132 28.52 14.42 -58.48
CA VAL A 132 27.80 15.71 -58.69
C VAL A 132 26.39 15.54 -59.26
N VAL A 133 25.43 16.16 -58.57
CA VAL A 133 24.03 16.55 -58.92
C VAL A 133 23.07 16.02 -57.84
N THR A 134 22.98 16.73 -56.70
CA THR A 134 21.96 17.74 -56.36
C THR A 134 20.53 17.21 -56.29
N LYS A 135 19.87 17.41 -55.14
CA LYS A 135 18.54 18.04 -54.93
C LYS A 135 18.05 17.65 -53.52
N THR A 136 18.18 18.51 -52.51
CA THR A 136 17.21 19.56 -52.12
C THR A 136 15.86 19.00 -51.70
N ALA A 137 15.61 19.04 -50.38
CA ALA A 137 14.35 19.20 -49.63
C ALA A 137 14.56 18.50 -48.28
N SER A 138 14.90 19.19 -47.19
CA SER A 138 13.97 20.00 -46.37
C SER A 138 12.61 19.32 -46.23
N GLU A 139 12.26 18.83 -45.03
CA GLU A 139 11.15 19.40 -44.23
C GLU A 139 10.64 18.43 -43.14
N THR A 140 10.74 18.92 -41.90
CA THR A 140 9.79 18.75 -40.79
C THR A 140 9.70 17.44 -40.00
N THR A 141 10.14 17.61 -38.75
CA THR A 141 9.91 16.90 -37.49
C THR A 141 8.40 16.69 -37.15
N PRO A 142 8.08 16.20 -35.94
CA PRO A 142 7.41 14.93 -35.67
C PRO A 142 5.88 15.05 -35.52
N LYS A 143 5.14 13.95 -35.65
CA LYS A 143 3.72 13.94 -35.23
C LYS A 143 3.36 12.71 -34.40
N PRO A 144 2.80 12.89 -33.18
CA PRO A 144 2.32 11.82 -32.34
C PRO A 144 0.95 11.37 -32.81
N ALA A 145 0.71 10.06 -32.84
CA ALA A 145 -0.62 9.50 -33.00
C ALA A 145 -0.79 8.40 -31.95
N GLN A 146 -1.26 8.83 -30.79
CA GLN A 146 -2.06 7.97 -29.93
C GLN A 146 -3.27 7.54 -30.76
N GLN A 147 -3.35 6.26 -31.08
CA GLN A 147 -4.57 5.69 -31.62
C GLN A 147 -5.41 5.22 -30.43
N THR A 148 -6.32 6.10 -30.07
CA THR A 148 -7.47 5.87 -29.21
C THR A 148 -8.34 4.79 -29.83
N LEU A 149 -8.53 3.66 -29.14
CA LEU A 149 -9.60 2.71 -29.43
C LEU A 149 -10.51 2.63 -28.21
N SER A 150 -11.60 3.40 -28.28
CA SER A 150 -12.84 3.22 -27.51
C SER A 150 -13.96 3.01 -28.54
N PRO A 151 -15.22 2.70 -28.15
CA PRO A 151 -15.72 1.47 -27.53
C PRO A 151 -16.86 0.87 -28.39
N GLN A 152 -16.94 -0.46 -28.58
CA GLN A 152 -18.18 -1.05 -29.11
C GLN A 152 -18.23 -2.58 -28.91
N LYS A 153 -19.02 -3.06 -27.93
CA LYS A 153 -19.61 -4.41 -28.02
C LYS A 153 -20.80 -4.59 -27.06
N GLN A 154 -21.99 -4.67 -27.67
CA GLN A 154 -23.13 -5.59 -27.40
C GLN A 154 -23.80 -5.49 -26.01
N ALA A 155 -25.04 -5.03 -25.85
CA ALA A 155 -26.33 -5.48 -26.44
C ALA A 155 -26.61 -6.96 -26.16
N GLY A 156 -27.56 -7.19 -25.25
CA GLY A 156 -28.13 -8.47 -24.82
C GLY A 156 -29.04 -8.22 -23.62
#